data_AF-A0A0F3M693-F1
#
_entry.id   AF-A0A0F3M693-F1
#
_cell.length_a   1.000
_cell.length_b   1.000
_cell.length_c   1.000
_cell.angle_alpha   90.00
_cell.angle_beta   90.00
_cell.angle_gamma   90.00
#
_symmetry.space_group_name_H-M   'P 1'
#
loop_
_entity.id
_entity.type
_entity.pdbx_description
1 polymer ?
#
loop_
_entity_poly.entity_id
_entity_poly.type
_entity_poly.pdbx_seq_one_letter_code
_entity_poly.pdbx_strand_id
1 'polypeptide(L)' 'MDNINFHKNNTIKVLIESVGCSILFLPTYSPDLNPIEHYWFK' A
#
# COMPACT_ATOMS: atom_id res chain seq x y z
N MET A 1 0.66 1.34 -1.51
CA MET A 1 0.53 0.69 -0.18
C MET A 1 1.85 0.78 0.53
N ASP A 2 1.85 1.03 1.84
CA ASP A 2 3.10 1.08 2.59
C ASP A 2 3.79 -0.27 2.61
N ASN A 3 5.11 -0.26 2.54
CA ASN A 3 5.93 -1.46 2.45
C ASN A 3 6.36 -1.96 3.83
N ILE A 4 5.37 -2.19 4.67
CA ILE A 4 5.53 -2.76 6.01
C ILE A 4 4.97 -4.18 6.05
N ASN A 5 5.55 -5.02 6.93
CA ASN A 5 5.30 -6.46 6.91
C ASN A 5 3.82 -6.85 7.08
N PHE A 6 3.04 -6.10 7.87
CA PHE A 6 1.63 -6.43 8.09
C PHE A 6 0.73 -6.15 6.86
N HIS A 7 1.19 -5.39 5.86
CA HIS A 7 0.47 -5.23 4.59
C HIS A 7 0.76 -6.35 3.58
N LYS A 8 1.69 -7.27 3.87
CA LYS A 8 2.10 -8.35 2.98
C LYS A 8 1.35 -9.67 3.23
N ASN A 9 0.15 -9.60 3.80
CA ASN A 9 -0.66 -10.78 4.04
C ASN A 9 -1.15 -11.38 2.72
N ASN A 10 -0.89 -12.67 2.50
CA ASN A 10 -1.29 -13.38 1.28
C ASN A 10 -2.81 -13.40 1.08
N THR A 11 -3.60 -13.48 2.15
CA THR A 11 -5.07 -13.41 2.06
C THR A 11 -5.53 -12.08 1.49
N ILE A 12 -4.93 -10.97 1.91
CA ILE A 12 -5.25 -9.63 1.38
C ILE A 12 -4.88 -9.55 -0.10
N LYS A 13 -3.73 -10.11 -0.49
CA LYS A 13 -3.31 -10.18 -1.89
C LYS A 13 -4.34 -10.89 -2.77
N VAL A 14 -4.79 -12.09 -2.36
CA VAL A 14 -5.80 -12.87 -3.10
C VAL A 14 -7.12 -12.11 -3.22
N LEU A 15 -7.57 -11.44 -2.16
CA LEU A 15 -8.80 -10.65 -2.19
C LEU A 15 -8.70 -9.47 -3.17
N ILE A 16 -7.56 -8.78 -3.20
CA ILE A 16 -7.33 -7.67 -4.13
C ILE A 16 -7.28 -8.15 -5.58
N GLU A 17 -6.59 -9.27 -5.83
CA GLU A 17 -6.52 -9.87 -7.17
C GLU A 17 -7.89 -10.40 -7.65
N SER A 18 -8.75 -10.87 -6.73
CA SER A 18 -10.10 -11.36 -7.07
C SER A 18 -11.03 -10.29 -7.65
N VAL A 19 -10.76 -9.01 -7.42
CA VAL A 19 -11.52 -7.88 -7.98
C VAL A 19 -10.83 -7.25 -9.19
N GLY A 20 -9.77 -7.89 -9.72
CA GLY A 20 -9.01 -7.40 -10.88
C GLY A 20 -8.01 -6.30 -10.55
N CYS A 21 -7.70 -6.09 -9.28
CA CYS A 21 -6.72 -5.09 -8.83
C CYS A 21 -5.36 -5.74 -8.55
N SER A 22 -4.30 -4.94 -8.55
CA SER A 22 -2.96 -5.36 -8.15
C SER A 22 -2.41 -4.44 -7.05
N ILE A 23 -1.49 -4.97 -6.25
CA ILE A 23 -0.88 -4.22 -5.14
C ILE A 23 0.48 -3.68 -5.59
N LEU A 24 0.65 -2.36 -5.49
CA LEU A 24 1.95 -1.70 -5.60
C LEU A 24 2.43 -1.27 -4.19
N PHE A 25 3.57 -1.81 -3.77
CA PHE A 25 4.25 -1.40 -2.55
C PHE A 25 5.22 -0.25 -2.85
N LEU A 26 5.20 0.78 -2.00
CA LEU A 26 6.14 1.89 -2.09
C LEU A 26 7.55 1.46 -1.63
N PRO A 27 8.63 2.16 -2.01
CA PRO A 27 9.92 1.98 -1.35
C PRO A 27 9.82 2.31 0.15
N THR A 28 10.69 1.72 0.96
CA THR A 28 10.69 1.95 2.41
C THR A 28 11.05 3.41 2.71
N TYR A 29 10.35 4.03 3.67
CA TYR A 29 10.55 5.43 4.06
C TYR A 29 10.36 6.43 2.90
N SER A 30 9.39 6.18 2.01
CA SER A 30 9.01 7.09 0.92
C SER A 30 7.62 7.72 1.14
N PRO A 31 7.45 8.54 2.20
CA PRO A 31 6.17 9.22 2.50
C PRO A 31 5.77 10.18 1.38
N ASP A 32 6.75 10.74 0.67
CA ASP A 32 6.57 11.61 -0.50
C ASP A 32 5.78 10.95 -1.62
N LEU A 33 5.87 9.63 -1.76
CA LEU A 33 5.17 8.83 -2.76
C LEU A 33 3.78 8.36 -2.32
N ASN A 34 3.33 8.74 -1.12
CA ASN A 34 2.00 8.44 -0.62
C ASN A 34 1.09 9.68 -0.68
N PRO A 35 0.20 9.81 -1.68
CA PRO A 35 -0.66 10.99 -1.83
C PRO A 35 -1.52 11.30 -0.60
N ILE A 36 -1.87 10.28 0.20
CA ILE A 36 -2.73 10.42 1.38
C ILE A 36 -2.01 11.14 2.51
N GLU A 37 -0.70 10.93 2.68
CA GLU A 37 0.08 11.56 3.75
C GLU A 37 0.14 13.08 3.61
N HIS A 38 0.17 13.59 2.38
CA HIS A 38 0.11 15.04 2.10
C HIS A 38 -1.17 15.70 2.63
N TYR A 39 -2.25 14.94 2.85
CA TYR A 39 -3.48 15.45 3.44
C TYR A 39 -3.50 15.40 4.98
N TRP A 40 -2.59 14.67 5.62
CA TRP A 40 -2.53 14.52 7.08
C TRP A 40 -1.71 15.63 7.74
N PHE A 41 -0.78 16.24 7.00
CA PHE A 41 0.04 17.35 7.47
C PHE A 41 -0.56 18.73 7.13
N LYS A 42 -1.87 18.79 6.84
CA LYS A 42 -2.60 20.01 6.51
C LYS A 42 -3.29 20.64 7.72
#